data_AF-A0A523U132-F1
#
_entry.id   AF-A0A523U132-F1
#
_cell.length_a   1.000
_cell.length_b   1.000
_cell.length_c   1.000
_cell.angle_alpha   90.00
_cell.angle_beta   90.00
_cell.angle_gamma   90.00
#
_symmetry.space_group_name_H-M   'P 1'
#
loop_
_entity.id
_entity.type
_entity.pdbx_description
1 polymer ?
#
loop_
_entity_poly.entity_id
_entity_poly.type
_entity_poly.pdbx_seq_one_letter_code
_entity_poly.pdbx_strand_id
1 'polypeptide(L)'
;MFVRFKLSDNLAAPMFSPQTIIPTILAQAIAKELYKKYQDQFLCTQYAWWALEAITEQSKTDLLMQREITLTQKQCDTLNSWIKSQVEHHIPLQYLLGSVPFIDCDILVEPPVLIPRPETEEWCLDLIKQLEQLPHQDFCILDLCTGSGCIAIALAKAFPHARIYASDISDAALALAQKNAERNEVNINLISSDLFANIPQDLTFDIIVSNPPYIAEHEWHQLDPSVKTWEDTIALVAPDDGLGMVKQIIADSSMFLDKNSEIASYGIPQLIIEIGHTQGESVKRSFQKAGYKNVEIKKDEYGKDRIAVGYSNNVEQAEAT
;
A
#
# COMPACT_ATOMS: atom_id res chain seq x y z
N MET A 1 -16.90 -10.62 37.82
CA MET A 1 -18.20 -11.22 37.50
C MET A 1 -18.13 -11.65 36.04
N PHE A 2 -17.95 -12.93 35.77
CA PHE A 2 -17.77 -13.44 34.41
C PHE A 2 -19.11 -13.32 33.66
N VAL A 3 -19.19 -12.40 32.71
CA VAL A 3 -20.32 -12.32 31.77
C VAL A 3 -20.16 -13.51 30.81
N ARG A 4 -21.03 -14.52 30.97
CA ARG A 4 -21.15 -15.63 30.02
C ARG A 4 -21.80 -15.11 28.75
N PHE A 5 -21.04 -15.09 27.66
CA PHE A 5 -21.61 -14.96 26.33
C PHE A 5 -22.53 -16.15 26.04
N LYS A 6 -23.76 -15.88 25.60
CA LYS A 6 -24.49 -16.83 24.76
C LYS A 6 -23.96 -16.66 23.34
N LEU A 7 -22.90 -17.39 23.01
CA LEU A 7 -22.64 -17.70 21.60
C LEU A 7 -23.76 -18.64 21.16
N SER A 8 -24.53 -18.25 20.15
CA SER A 8 -25.54 -19.14 19.61
C SER A 8 -24.86 -20.23 18.78
N ASP A 9 -24.98 -21.49 19.20
CA ASP A 9 -24.63 -22.66 18.37
C ASP A 9 -25.62 -22.89 17.22
N ASN A 10 -26.49 -21.91 16.93
CA ASN A 10 -27.56 -21.98 15.97
C ASN A 10 -27.18 -21.15 14.73
N LEU A 11 -26.99 -21.81 13.59
CA LEU A 11 -26.62 -21.22 12.29
C LEU A 11 -27.58 -20.12 11.77
N ALA A 12 -28.72 -19.89 12.43
CA ALA A 12 -29.74 -18.92 12.03
C ALA A 12 -29.83 -17.66 12.93
N ALA A 13 -29.13 -17.60 14.07
CA ALA A 13 -29.16 -16.43 14.95
C ALA A 13 -28.00 -15.47 14.64
N PRO A 14 -28.22 -14.14 14.70
CA PRO A 14 -27.14 -13.17 14.49
C PRO A 14 -26.06 -13.32 15.56
N MET A 15 -24.80 -13.32 15.13
CA MET A 15 -23.63 -13.52 15.99
C MET A 15 -23.49 -12.40 17.03
N PHE A 16 -23.81 -11.17 16.64
CA PHE A 16 -23.91 -10.00 17.49
C PHE A 16 -25.33 -9.40 17.42
N SER A 17 -25.88 -9.02 18.57
CA SER A 17 -27.18 -8.35 18.70
C SER A 17 -27.04 -7.11 19.58
N PRO A 18 -27.95 -6.11 19.48
CA PRO A 18 -27.90 -4.90 20.30
C PRO A 18 -27.84 -5.22 21.79
N GLN A 19 -26.77 -4.75 22.42
CA GLN A 19 -26.54 -4.88 23.86
C GLN A 19 -25.53 -3.82 24.30
N THR A 20 -25.65 -3.40 25.56
CA THR A 20 -24.66 -2.54 26.21
C THR A 20 -23.47 -3.40 26.64
N ILE A 21 -22.27 -3.06 26.17
CA ILE A 21 -21.08 -3.89 26.34
C ILE A 21 -19.82 -3.03 26.48
N ILE A 22 -18.85 -3.54 27.24
CA ILE A 22 -17.54 -2.91 27.36
C ILE A 22 -16.80 -3.05 26.01
N PRO A 23 -16.26 -1.97 25.42
CA PRO A 23 -15.61 -2.00 24.10
C PRO A 23 -14.53 -3.07 23.94
N THR A 24 -13.66 -3.25 24.94
CA THR A 24 -12.61 -4.28 24.92
C THR A 24 -13.16 -5.69 24.87
N ILE A 25 -14.28 -5.94 25.55
CA ILE A 25 -14.97 -7.24 25.55
C ILE A 25 -15.61 -7.51 24.19
N LEU A 26 -16.20 -6.48 23.56
CA LEU A 26 -16.74 -6.59 22.22
C LEU A 26 -15.64 -6.84 21.17
N ALA A 27 -14.54 -6.10 21.24
CA ALA A 27 -13.38 -6.30 20.35
C ALA A 27 -12.82 -7.72 20.47
N GLN A 28 -12.69 -8.26 21.70
CA GLN A 28 -12.28 -9.65 21.93
C GLN A 28 -13.26 -10.66 21.33
N ALA A 29 -14.56 -10.41 21.41
CA ALA A 29 -15.57 -11.28 20.82
C ALA A 29 -15.48 -11.30 19.28
N ILE A 30 -15.29 -10.14 18.65
CA ILE A 30 -15.07 -10.04 17.20
C ILE A 30 -13.77 -10.75 16.81
N ALA A 31 -12.67 -10.48 17.51
CA ALA A 31 -11.38 -11.09 17.24
C ALA A 31 -11.44 -12.62 17.33
N LYS A 32 -12.19 -13.17 18.30
CA LYS A 32 -12.41 -14.62 18.44
C LYS A 32 -13.10 -15.23 17.21
N GLU A 33 -14.04 -14.51 16.62
CA GLU A 33 -14.76 -14.96 15.43
C GLU A 33 -13.87 -14.91 14.19
N LEU A 34 -13.08 -13.84 14.04
CA LEU A 34 -12.06 -13.72 12.99
C LEU A 34 -10.95 -14.77 13.13
N TYR A 35 -10.57 -15.14 14.35
CA TYR A 35 -9.52 -16.12 14.61
C TYR A 35 -9.82 -17.48 14.00
N LYS A 36 -11.11 -17.86 13.88
CA LYS A 36 -11.54 -19.09 13.20
C LYS A 36 -10.97 -19.20 11.78
N LYS A 37 -10.78 -18.06 11.11
CA LYS A 37 -10.16 -17.95 9.79
C LYS A 37 -8.65 -17.72 9.88
N TYR A 38 -8.24 -16.59 10.47
CA TYR A 38 -6.88 -16.09 10.26
C TYR A 38 -5.83 -16.81 11.12
N GLN A 39 -6.24 -17.45 12.22
CA GLN A 39 -5.34 -18.12 13.18
C GLN A 39 -4.18 -17.23 13.71
N ASP A 40 -4.25 -15.91 13.50
CA ASP A 40 -3.33 -14.89 13.99
C ASP A 40 -4.06 -13.97 14.98
N GLN A 41 -3.66 -14.04 16.25
CA GLN A 41 -4.30 -13.30 17.33
C GLN A 41 -4.07 -11.78 17.22
N PHE A 42 -2.90 -11.36 16.75
CA PHE A 42 -2.56 -9.95 16.61
C PHE A 42 -3.40 -9.32 15.49
N LEU A 43 -3.41 -9.95 14.32
CA LEU A 43 -4.20 -9.52 13.16
C LEU A 43 -5.70 -9.46 13.48
N CYS A 44 -6.25 -10.50 14.13
CA CYS A 44 -7.67 -10.52 14.48
C CYS A 44 -8.04 -9.40 15.47
N THR A 45 -7.14 -9.07 16.40
CA THR A 45 -7.36 -7.98 17.35
C THR A 45 -7.34 -6.63 16.65
N GLN A 46 -6.41 -6.42 15.71
CA GLN A 46 -6.35 -5.20 14.90
C GLN A 46 -7.62 -5.03 14.05
N TYR A 47 -8.03 -6.08 13.34
CA TYR A 47 -9.24 -6.07 12.52
C TYR A 47 -10.52 -5.86 13.33
N ALA A 48 -10.59 -6.41 14.54
CA ALA A 48 -11.71 -6.15 15.44
C ALA A 48 -11.82 -4.67 15.81
N TRP A 49 -10.70 -4.00 16.09
CA TRP A 49 -10.70 -2.57 16.39
C TRP A 49 -11.07 -1.74 15.17
N TRP A 50 -10.50 -2.00 14.01
CA TRP A 50 -10.85 -1.29 12.78
C TRP A 50 -12.33 -1.43 12.42
N ALA A 51 -12.89 -2.64 12.56
CA ALA A 51 -14.31 -2.85 12.35
C ALA A 51 -15.16 -2.04 13.35
N LEU A 52 -14.74 -1.96 14.62
CA LEU A 52 -15.44 -1.17 15.64
C LEU A 52 -15.36 0.33 15.38
N GLU A 53 -14.18 0.84 15.02
CA GLU A 53 -14.00 2.25 14.69
C GLU A 53 -14.89 2.64 13.51
N ALA A 54 -14.93 1.81 12.47
CA ALA A 54 -15.73 2.06 11.28
C ALA A 54 -17.25 1.99 11.53
N ILE A 55 -17.76 1.01 12.29
CA ILE A 55 -19.20 0.94 12.55
C ILE A 55 -19.68 2.00 13.54
N THR A 56 -18.82 2.46 14.45
CA THR A 56 -19.19 3.44 15.49
C THR A 56 -18.85 4.89 15.12
N GLU A 57 -18.04 5.09 14.07
CA GLU A 57 -17.49 6.38 13.66
C GLU A 57 -16.72 7.08 14.80
N GLN A 58 -16.07 6.28 15.65
CA GLN A 58 -15.32 6.74 16.82
C GLN A 58 -13.94 6.12 16.84
N SER A 59 -12.94 6.89 17.28
CA SER A 59 -11.59 6.35 17.42
C SER A 59 -11.53 5.27 18.52
N LYS A 60 -10.56 4.37 18.42
CA LYS A 60 -10.26 3.39 19.48
C LYS A 60 -10.06 4.08 20.83
N THR A 61 -9.42 5.24 20.86
CA THR A 61 -9.22 6.02 22.09
C THR A 61 -10.55 6.46 22.68
N ASP A 62 -11.44 7.03 21.87
CA ASP A 62 -12.78 7.48 22.31
C ASP A 62 -13.62 6.31 22.82
N LEU A 63 -13.56 5.18 22.13
CA LEU A 63 -14.21 3.94 22.55
C LEU A 63 -13.65 3.47 23.90
N LEU A 64 -12.34 3.42 24.09
CA LEU A 64 -11.72 2.99 25.34
C LEU A 64 -11.99 3.92 26.53
N MET A 65 -12.23 5.21 26.27
CA MET A 65 -12.64 6.17 27.31
C MET A 65 -14.08 5.97 27.77
N GLN A 66 -14.91 5.30 26.96
CA GLN A 66 -16.27 4.95 27.33
C GLN A 66 -16.29 3.69 28.19
N ARG A 67 -17.03 3.76 29.30
CA ARG A 67 -17.23 2.60 30.19
C ARG A 67 -17.93 1.46 29.45
N GLU A 68 -18.98 1.79 28.70
CA GLU A 68 -19.81 0.87 27.94
C GLU A 68 -20.33 1.58 26.69
N ILE A 69 -20.50 0.83 25.60
CA ILE A 69 -21.12 1.28 24.35
C ILE A 69 -22.37 0.45 24.06
N THR A 70 -23.29 0.99 23.28
CA THR A 70 -24.45 0.24 22.78
C THR A 70 -24.49 0.35 21.26
N LEU A 71 -24.36 -0.80 20.58
CA LEU A 71 -24.53 -0.85 19.13
C LEU A 71 -26.02 -0.86 18.77
N THR A 72 -26.37 -0.09 17.75
CA THR A 72 -27.69 -0.14 17.10
C THR A 72 -27.87 -1.46 16.35
N GLN A 73 -29.12 -1.82 16.05
CA GLN A 73 -29.41 -3.01 15.22
C GLN A 73 -28.67 -2.95 13.87
N LYS A 74 -28.66 -1.79 13.21
CA LYS A 74 -27.96 -1.57 11.94
C LYS A 74 -26.45 -1.84 12.06
N GLN A 75 -25.81 -1.38 13.15
CA GLN A 75 -24.39 -1.61 13.39
C GLN A 75 -24.10 -3.10 13.65
N CYS A 76 -24.94 -3.79 14.44
CA CYS A 76 -24.83 -5.23 14.64
C CYS A 76 -24.98 -6.00 13.33
N ASP A 77 -25.99 -5.66 12.51
CA ASP A 77 -26.23 -6.30 11.21
C ASP A 77 -25.04 -6.12 10.26
N THR A 78 -24.47 -4.91 10.22
CA THR A 78 -23.30 -4.58 9.41
C THR A 78 -22.08 -5.40 9.86
N LEU A 79 -21.80 -5.41 11.18
CA LEU A 79 -20.70 -6.17 11.76
C LEU A 79 -20.84 -7.68 11.49
N ASN A 80 -22.04 -8.24 11.66
CA ASN A 80 -22.32 -9.64 11.35
C ASN A 80 -22.05 -9.94 9.87
N SER A 81 -22.49 -9.06 8.97
CA SER A 81 -22.27 -9.20 7.53
C SER A 81 -20.78 -9.17 7.17
N TRP A 82 -20.00 -8.27 7.77
CA TRP A 82 -18.56 -8.18 7.54
C TRP A 82 -17.82 -9.41 8.02
N ILE A 83 -18.07 -9.87 9.25
CA ILE A 83 -17.44 -11.08 9.78
C ILE A 83 -17.79 -12.30 8.94
N LYS A 84 -19.07 -12.43 8.54
CA LYS A 84 -19.51 -13.50 7.64
C LYS A 84 -18.77 -13.45 6.31
N SER A 85 -18.68 -12.27 5.69
CA SER A 85 -17.97 -12.08 4.42
C SER A 85 -16.49 -12.44 4.53
N GLN A 86 -15.84 -12.04 5.62
CA GLN A 86 -14.44 -12.40 5.88
C GLN A 86 -14.27 -13.91 6.05
N VAL A 87 -15.09 -14.57 6.88
CA VAL A 87 -14.96 -15.99 7.23
C VAL A 87 -15.36 -16.92 6.09
N GLU A 88 -16.44 -16.61 5.35
CA GLU A 88 -16.97 -17.49 4.29
C GLU A 88 -16.40 -17.18 2.90
N HIS A 89 -16.12 -15.91 2.59
CA HIS A 89 -15.72 -15.48 1.24
C HIS A 89 -14.29 -14.94 1.18
N HIS A 90 -13.57 -14.97 2.31
CA HIS A 90 -12.21 -14.50 2.42
C HIS A 90 -11.98 -13.01 2.11
N ILE A 91 -13.03 -12.18 2.01
CA ILE A 91 -12.90 -10.75 1.67
C ILE A 91 -11.95 -10.06 2.65
N PRO A 92 -10.92 -9.32 2.20
CA PRO A 92 -10.15 -8.41 3.05
C PRO A 92 -11.05 -7.43 3.80
N LEU A 93 -10.75 -7.15 5.07
CA LEU A 93 -11.53 -6.18 5.85
C LEU A 93 -11.50 -4.80 5.19
N GLN A 94 -10.37 -4.42 4.62
CA GLN A 94 -10.16 -3.12 3.98
C GLN A 94 -11.16 -2.86 2.85
N TYR A 95 -11.49 -3.86 2.02
CA TYR A 95 -12.54 -3.72 1.02
C TYR A 95 -13.95 -3.59 1.61
N LEU A 96 -14.20 -4.17 2.79
CA LEU A 96 -15.46 -3.99 3.51
C LEU A 96 -15.56 -2.59 4.15
N LEU A 97 -14.43 -2.04 4.58
CA LEU A 97 -14.31 -0.66 5.08
C LEU A 97 -14.42 0.36 3.96
N GLY A 98 -13.93 0.02 2.76
CA GLY A 98 -13.95 0.87 1.57
C GLY A 98 -12.79 1.85 1.46
N SER A 99 -12.03 2.08 2.53
CA SER A 99 -10.78 2.86 2.49
C SER A 99 -9.78 2.41 3.56
N VAL A 100 -8.53 2.86 3.38
CA VAL A 100 -7.43 2.68 4.33
C VAL A 100 -6.68 4.00 4.50
N PRO A 101 -6.14 4.29 5.70
CA PRO A 101 -5.18 5.37 5.85
C PRO A 101 -3.88 5.01 5.12
N PHE A 102 -3.21 6.02 4.56
CA PHE A 102 -1.87 5.92 4.02
C PHE A 102 -1.16 7.27 4.22
N ILE A 103 -0.26 7.36 5.19
CA ILE A 103 0.35 8.60 5.68
C ILE A 103 -0.77 9.57 6.10
N ASP A 104 -0.84 10.76 5.53
CA ASP A 104 -1.88 11.76 5.80
C ASP A 104 -3.06 11.66 4.82
N CYS A 105 -3.16 10.57 4.06
CA CYS A 105 -4.17 10.35 3.03
C CYS A 105 -5.20 9.30 3.45
N ASP A 106 -6.41 9.44 2.92
CA ASP A 106 -7.46 8.43 3.03
C ASP A 106 -7.70 7.84 1.64
N ILE A 107 -7.28 6.59 1.45
CA ILE A 107 -7.21 5.91 0.16
C ILE A 107 -8.37 4.93 0.05
N LEU A 108 -9.31 5.20 -0.86
CA LEU A 108 -10.34 4.25 -1.26
C LEU A 108 -9.68 2.99 -1.81
N VAL A 109 -10.24 1.84 -1.43
CA VAL A 109 -9.80 0.52 -1.88
C VAL A 109 -10.98 -0.23 -2.48
N GLU A 110 -10.83 -0.75 -3.69
CA GLU A 110 -11.82 -1.56 -4.38
C GLU A 110 -11.15 -2.71 -5.15
N PRO A 111 -11.73 -3.93 -5.16
CA PRO A 111 -11.25 -5.00 -6.03
C PRO A 111 -11.31 -4.58 -7.50
N PRO A 112 -10.34 -4.97 -8.35
CA PRO A 112 -9.25 -5.90 -8.04
C PRO A 112 -7.92 -5.20 -7.66
N VAL A 113 -7.95 -3.90 -7.31
CA VAL A 113 -6.73 -3.10 -7.11
C VAL A 113 -6.05 -3.45 -5.78
N LEU A 114 -4.72 -3.57 -5.80
CA LEU A 114 -3.89 -3.86 -4.63
C LEU A 114 -4.21 -2.90 -3.47
N ILE A 115 -4.46 -3.46 -2.29
CA ILE A 115 -4.62 -2.70 -1.05
C ILE A 115 -3.24 -2.16 -0.64
N PRO A 116 -3.08 -0.85 -0.39
CA PRO A 116 -1.83 -0.27 0.11
C PRO A 116 -1.27 -1.04 1.31
N ARG A 117 0.04 -1.31 1.29
CA ARG A 117 0.72 -2.10 2.33
C ARG A 117 1.46 -1.18 3.32
N PRO A 118 1.53 -1.55 4.62
CA PRO A 118 2.28 -0.77 5.61
C PRO A 118 3.75 -0.58 5.24
N GLU A 119 4.39 -1.57 4.63
CA GLU A 119 5.78 -1.45 4.18
C GLU A 119 5.92 -0.38 3.09
N THR A 120 4.92 -0.24 2.21
CA THR A 120 4.88 0.82 1.19
C THR A 120 4.71 2.20 1.82
N GLU A 121 3.89 2.30 2.85
CA GLU A 121 3.67 3.52 3.62
C GLU A 121 4.96 3.99 4.32
N GLU A 122 5.67 3.08 4.97
CA GLU A 122 6.91 3.34 5.70
C GLU A 122 7.95 4.03 4.80
N TRP A 123 8.24 3.44 3.64
CA TRP A 123 9.29 3.98 2.79
C TRP A 123 8.87 5.21 2.00
N CYS A 124 7.59 5.32 1.65
CA CYS A 124 7.06 6.53 1.03
C CYS A 124 7.18 7.71 2.00
N LEU A 125 6.91 7.50 3.29
CA LEU A 125 7.11 8.50 4.33
C LEU A 125 8.58 8.90 4.48
N ASP A 126 9.50 7.93 4.43
CA ASP A 126 10.93 8.22 4.49
C ASP A 126 11.46 8.99 3.27
N LEU A 127 10.89 8.74 2.08
CA LEU A 127 11.16 9.54 0.89
C LEU A 127 10.66 10.98 1.06
N ILE A 128 9.43 11.15 1.53
CA ILE A 128 8.86 12.48 1.81
C ILE A 128 9.76 13.27 2.76
N LYS A 129 10.15 12.67 3.90
CA LYS A 129 11.04 13.31 4.89
C LYS A 129 12.39 13.74 4.30
N GLN A 130 12.96 12.96 3.38
CA GLN A 130 14.21 13.33 2.69
C GLN A 130 14.00 14.52 1.76
N LEU A 131 12.92 14.52 0.98
CA LEU A 131 12.60 15.59 0.04
C LEU A 131 12.21 16.91 0.75
N GLU A 132 11.59 16.85 1.92
CA GLU A 132 11.28 18.02 2.75
C GLU A 132 12.54 18.81 3.19
N GLN A 133 13.71 18.17 3.23
CA GLN A 133 14.97 18.84 3.58
C GLN A 133 15.55 19.67 2.44
N LEU A 134 14.99 19.58 1.23
CA LEU A 134 15.50 20.26 0.06
C LEU A 134 15.00 21.72 -0.01
N PRO A 135 15.83 22.63 -0.59
CA PRO A 135 15.46 24.04 -0.72
C PRO A 135 14.33 24.29 -1.74
N HIS A 136 14.14 23.37 -2.69
CA HIS A 136 13.13 23.43 -3.73
C HIS A 136 12.21 22.21 -3.62
N GLN A 137 10.93 22.37 -4.00
CA GLN A 137 9.89 21.34 -3.87
C GLN A 137 9.02 21.19 -5.14
N ASP A 138 9.49 21.73 -6.26
CA ASP A 138 8.86 21.66 -7.59
C ASP A 138 9.34 20.44 -8.39
N PHE A 139 9.35 19.28 -7.73
CA PHE A 139 9.81 18.02 -8.30
C PHE A 139 8.93 17.54 -9.45
N CYS A 140 9.50 16.82 -10.42
CA CYS A 140 8.78 16.02 -11.39
C CYS A 140 8.95 14.53 -11.03
N ILE A 141 7.90 13.88 -10.54
CA ILE A 141 7.98 12.50 -10.04
C ILE A 141 7.03 11.58 -10.80
N LEU A 142 7.51 10.39 -11.18
CA LEU A 142 6.68 9.32 -11.74
C LEU A 142 6.48 8.22 -10.71
N ASP A 143 5.22 7.89 -10.42
CA ASP A 143 4.79 6.65 -9.78
C ASP A 143 4.36 5.64 -10.86
N LEU A 144 5.21 4.65 -11.09
CA LEU A 144 5.02 3.60 -12.09
C LEU A 144 4.35 2.38 -11.44
N CYS A 145 3.30 1.84 -12.06
CA CYS A 145 2.43 0.81 -11.48
C CYS A 145 1.66 1.35 -10.26
N THR A 146 1.02 2.51 -10.42
CA THR A 146 0.47 3.33 -9.33
C THR A 146 -0.67 2.65 -8.54
N GLY A 147 -1.39 1.69 -9.14
CA GLY A 147 -2.50 1.01 -8.48
C GLY A 147 -3.57 1.98 -7.99
N SER A 148 -3.80 2.01 -6.68
CA SER A 148 -4.76 2.92 -6.03
C SER A 148 -4.31 4.40 -6.02
N GLY A 149 -3.09 4.68 -6.46
CA GLY A 149 -2.48 6.00 -6.42
C GLY A 149 -1.88 6.38 -5.07
N CYS A 150 -1.76 5.45 -4.10
CA CYS A 150 -1.40 5.80 -2.73
C CYS A 150 -0.05 6.54 -2.61
N ILE A 151 0.98 6.10 -3.35
CA ILE A 151 2.30 6.75 -3.37
C ILE A 151 2.19 8.12 -4.06
N ALA A 152 1.64 8.18 -5.28
CA ALA A 152 1.46 9.42 -6.03
C ALA A 152 0.68 10.49 -5.24
N ILE A 153 -0.41 10.10 -4.58
CA ILE A 153 -1.29 10.99 -3.83
C ILE A 153 -0.59 11.50 -2.57
N ALA A 154 0.13 10.63 -1.84
CA ALA A 154 0.91 11.06 -0.69
C ALA A 154 2.00 12.07 -1.08
N LEU A 155 2.71 11.82 -2.19
CA LEU A 155 3.70 12.75 -2.73
C LEU A 155 3.08 14.07 -3.18
N ALA A 156 1.94 14.04 -3.87
CA ALA A 156 1.23 15.25 -4.32
C ALA A 156 0.72 16.09 -3.13
N LYS A 157 0.31 15.42 -2.05
CA LYS A 157 -0.16 16.08 -0.82
C LYS A 157 0.99 16.72 -0.05
N ALA A 158 2.13 16.03 0.03
CA ALA A 158 3.33 16.55 0.68
C ALA A 158 3.98 17.71 -0.10
N PHE A 159 3.92 17.67 -1.44
CA PHE A 159 4.57 18.65 -2.30
C PHE A 159 3.58 19.28 -3.31
N PRO A 160 2.78 20.29 -2.90
CA PRO A 160 1.75 20.89 -3.76
C PRO A 160 2.27 21.57 -5.04
N HIS A 161 3.57 21.83 -5.12
CA HIS A 161 4.24 22.40 -6.29
C HIS A 161 4.89 21.35 -7.20
N ALA A 162 4.96 20.10 -6.75
CA ALA A 162 5.49 19.01 -7.56
C ALA A 162 4.51 18.63 -8.68
N ARG A 163 5.06 18.24 -9.82
CA ARG A 163 4.34 17.61 -10.93
C ARG A 163 4.40 16.10 -10.74
N ILE A 164 3.34 15.54 -10.19
CA ILE A 164 3.24 14.10 -9.98
C ILE A 164 2.55 13.45 -11.18
N TYR A 165 3.20 12.44 -11.73
CA TYR A 165 2.66 11.56 -12.76
C TYR A 165 2.45 10.18 -12.15
N ALA A 166 1.33 9.55 -12.47
CA ALA A 166 0.95 8.24 -11.99
C ALA A 166 0.52 7.40 -13.18
N SER A 167 1.13 6.22 -13.35
CA SER A 167 0.88 5.39 -14.51
C SER A 167 0.58 3.96 -14.13
N ASP A 168 -0.33 3.35 -14.90
CA ASP A 168 -0.74 1.96 -14.74
C ASP A 168 -1.24 1.41 -16.08
N ILE A 169 -1.18 0.10 -16.24
CA ILE A 169 -1.77 -0.60 -17.38
C ILE A 169 -3.27 -0.84 -17.17
N SER A 170 -3.74 -0.83 -15.92
CA SER A 170 -5.11 -1.11 -15.54
C SER A 170 -5.97 0.16 -15.53
N ASP A 171 -6.98 0.21 -16.40
CA ASP A 171 -7.99 1.27 -16.39
C ASP A 171 -8.74 1.35 -15.05
N ALA A 172 -8.94 0.21 -14.38
CA ALA A 172 -9.58 0.16 -13.06
C ALA A 172 -8.69 0.80 -11.98
N ALA A 173 -7.37 0.57 -12.03
CA ALA A 173 -6.41 1.21 -11.15
C ALA A 173 -6.39 2.74 -11.36
N LEU A 174 -6.29 3.19 -12.62
CA LEU A 174 -6.31 4.62 -12.95
C LEU A 174 -7.61 5.31 -12.53
N ALA A 175 -8.76 4.65 -12.73
CA ALA A 175 -10.04 5.17 -12.27
C ALA A 175 -10.10 5.31 -10.73
N LEU A 176 -9.55 4.34 -10.00
CA LEU A 176 -9.46 4.41 -8.54
C LEU A 176 -8.48 5.50 -8.08
N ALA A 177 -7.31 5.61 -8.72
CA ALA A 177 -6.33 6.66 -8.45
C ALA A 177 -6.93 8.06 -8.67
N GLN A 178 -7.75 8.25 -9.72
CA GLN A 178 -8.48 9.49 -9.96
C GLN A 178 -9.46 9.82 -8.81
N LYS A 179 -10.29 8.84 -8.40
CA LYS A 179 -11.21 9.03 -7.26
C LYS A 179 -10.45 9.38 -5.97
N ASN A 180 -9.30 8.75 -5.76
CA ASN A 180 -8.47 9.01 -4.58
C ASN A 180 -7.79 10.38 -4.62
N ALA A 181 -7.36 10.84 -5.79
CA ALA A 181 -6.84 12.19 -5.96
C ALA A 181 -7.91 13.24 -5.65
N GLU A 182 -9.14 13.05 -6.15
CA GLU A 182 -10.29 13.90 -5.84
C GLU A 182 -10.63 13.89 -4.35
N ARG A 183 -10.66 12.71 -3.72
CA ARG A 183 -10.94 12.56 -2.28
C ARG A 183 -9.91 13.27 -1.40
N ASN A 184 -8.65 13.27 -1.81
CA ASN A 184 -7.55 13.87 -1.06
C ASN A 184 -7.24 15.31 -1.50
N GLU A 185 -8.04 15.86 -2.41
CA GLU A 185 -7.91 17.24 -2.91
C GLU A 185 -6.53 17.55 -3.53
N VAL A 186 -5.95 16.57 -4.23
CA VAL A 186 -4.65 16.70 -4.91
C VAL A 186 -4.78 16.54 -6.42
N ASN A 187 -3.80 17.08 -7.15
CA ASN A 187 -3.70 16.90 -8.60
C ASN A 187 -2.59 15.91 -8.93
N ILE A 188 -2.92 14.91 -9.73
CA ILE A 188 -1.95 13.97 -10.32
C ILE A 188 -2.22 13.85 -11.82
N ASN A 189 -1.19 13.53 -12.60
CA ASN A 189 -1.29 13.33 -14.04
C ASN A 189 -1.34 11.82 -14.34
N LEU A 190 -2.50 11.32 -14.72
CA LEU A 190 -2.70 9.89 -14.99
C LEU A 190 -2.28 9.52 -16.42
N ILE A 191 -1.53 8.43 -16.56
CA ILE A 191 -1.10 7.90 -17.86
C ILE A 191 -1.40 6.39 -17.94
N SER A 192 -2.21 5.97 -18.91
CA SER A 192 -2.38 4.55 -19.26
C SER A 192 -1.18 4.05 -20.03
N SER A 193 -0.37 3.21 -19.41
CA SER A 193 0.91 2.75 -19.95
C SER A 193 1.27 1.35 -19.45
N ASP A 194 1.75 0.51 -20.36
CA ASP A 194 2.51 -0.69 -20.00
C ASP A 194 3.95 -0.27 -19.69
N LEU A 195 4.28 -0.17 -18.40
CA LEU A 195 5.53 0.40 -17.92
C LEU A 195 5.80 1.75 -18.60
N PHE A 196 6.89 1.86 -19.37
CA PHE A 196 7.28 3.09 -20.05
C PHE A 196 6.71 3.28 -21.46
N ALA A 197 5.93 2.32 -21.99
CA ALA A 197 5.55 2.27 -23.41
C ALA A 197 4.80 3.52 -23.91
N ASN A 198 3.93 4.11 -23.08
CA ASN A 198 3.15 5.30 -23.41
C ASN A 198 3.59 6.55 -22.63
N ILE A 199 4.71 6.48 -21.90
CA ILE A 199 5.27 7.66 -21.25
C ILE A 199 5.91 8.55 -22.33
N PRO A 200 5.54 9.84 -22.43
CA PRO A 200 6.11 10.73 -23.45
C PRO A 200 7.63 10.81 -23.34
N GLN A 201 8.33 10.71 -24.48
CA GLN A 201 9.80 10.68 -24.50
C GLN A 201 10.46 12.02 -24.13
N ASP A 202 9.72 13.12 -24.25
CA ASP A 202 10.13 14.46 -23.86
C ASP A 202 9.84 14.77 -22.38
N LEU A 203 9.18 13.84 -21.68
CA LEU A 203 8.90 13.95 -20.25
C LEU A 203 9.97 13.21 -19.45
N THR A 204 10.69 13.96 -18.61
CA THR A 204 11.70 13.42 -17.69
C THR A 204 11.34 13.71 -16.24
N PHE A 205 11.85 12.87 -15.35
CA PHE A 205 11.52 12.88 -13.93
C PHE A 205 12.78 13.00 -13.07
N ASP A 206 12.70 13.79 -12.01
CA ASP A 206 13.71 13.84 -10.96
C ASP A 206 13.82 12.48 -10.27
N ILE A 207 12.66 11.85 -10.03
CA ILE A 207 12.52 10.58 -9.32
C ILE A 207 11.48 9.70 -10.01
N ILE A 208 11.80 8.41 -10.14
CA ILE A 208 10.86 7.36 -10.51
C ILE A 208 10.73 6.42 -9.31
N VAL A 209 9.50 6.25 -8.85
CA VAL A 209 9.12 5.29 -7.81
C VAL A 209 8.24 4.20 -8.42
N SER A 210 8.30 2.98 -7.88
CA SER A 210 7.42 1.91 -8.31
C SER A 210 7.22 0.86 -7.24
N ASN A 211 5.99 0.38 -7.09
CA ASN A 211 5.67 -0.88 -6.44
C ASN A 211 5.11 -1.86 -7.49
N PRO A 212 5.96 -2.46 -8.33
CA PRO A 212 5.51 -3.33 -9.41
C PRO A 212 5.12 -4.72 -8.88
N PRO A 213 4.39 -5.52 -9.66
CA PRO A 213 4.21 -6.93 -9.37
C PRO A 213 5.57 -7.64 -9.23
N TYR A 214 5.76 -8.40 -8.17
CA TYR A 214 7.04 -9.08 -7.87
C TYR A 214 6.90 -10.54 -7.42
N ILE A 215 5.69 -11.10 -7.39
CA ILE A 215 5.45 -12.49 -6.95
C ILE A 215 5.70 -13.43 -8.13
N ALA A 216 6.44 -14.52 -7.90
CA ALA A 216 6.64 -15.52 -8.94
C ALA A 216 5.37 -16.34 -9.20
N GLU A 217 5.15 -16.79 -10.43
CA GLU A 217 4.00 -17.63 -10.79
C GLU A 217 3.85 -18.88 -9.91
N HIS A 218 4.96 -19.49 -9.49
CA HIS A 218 4.94 -20.68 -8.64
C HIS A 218 4.55 -20.38 -7.19
N GLU A 219 4.73 -19.13 -6.73
CA GLU A 219 4.34 -18.67 -5.39
C GLU A 219 2.86 -18.29 -5.33
N TRP A 220 2.24 -17.94 -6.47
CA TRP A 220 0.81 -17.59 -6.58
C TRP A 220 -0.11 -18.65 -5.95
N HIS A 221 0.22 -19.93 -6.11
CA HIS A 221 -0.58 -21.02 -5.58
C HIS A 221 -0.55 -21.11 -4.04
N GLN A 222 0.45 -20.50 -3.41
CA GLN A 222 0.69 -20.52 -1.96
C GLN A 222 0.20 -19.25 -1.26
N LEU A 223 -0.27 -18.24 -2.01
CA LEU A 223 -0.80 -17.01 -1.44
C LEU A 223 -2.08 -17.24 -0.64
N ASP A 224 -2.27 -16.41 0.38
CA ASP A 224 -3.48 -16.43 1.19
C ASP A 224 -4.73 -16.25 0.30
N PRO A 225 -5.80 -17.02 0.51
CA PRO A 225 -7.03 -16.89 -0.28
C PRO A 225 -7.62 -15.47 -0.30
N SER A 226 -7.40 -14.65 0.73
CA SER A 226 -7.86 -13.26 0.77
C SER A 226 -7.16 -12.35 -0.24
N VAL A 227 -5.92 -12.69 -0.63
CA VAL A 227 -5.17 -12.01 -1.69
C VAL A 227 -5.56 -12.60 -3.04
N LYS A 228 -5.44 -13.92 -3.17
CA LYS A 228 -5.62 -14.65 -4.44
C LYS A 228 -7.03 -14.50 -5.06
N THR A 229 -8.04 -14.32 -4.23
CA THR A 229 -9.45 -14.27 -4.67
C THR A 229 -9.90 -12.85 -5.01
N TRP A 230 -9.28 -11.83 -4.43
CA TRP A 230 -9.81 -10.46 -4.42
C TRP A 230 -8.89 -9.42 -5.06
N GLU A 231 -7.59 -9.70 -5.18
CA GLU A 231 -6.63 -8.82 -5.85
C GLU A 231 -6.26 -9.38 -7.25
N ASP A 232 -6.01 -8.49 -8.21
CA ASP A 232 -5.69 -8.87 -9.58
C ASP A 232 -4.37 -9.66 -9.64
N THR A 233 -4.37 -10.77 -10.36
CA THR A 233 -3.16 -11.47 -10.78
C THR A 233 -2.12 -10.55 -11.41
N ILE A 234 -2.55 -9.60 -12.26
CA ILE A 234 -1.68 -8.66 -12.96
C ILE A 234 -0.98 -7.72 -11.98
N ALA A 235 -1.61 -7.39 -10.85
CA ALA A 235 -1.04 -6.53 -9.82
C ALA A 235 -0.01 -7.25 -8.92
N LEU A 236 0.08 -8.58 -9.00
CA LEU A 236 0.83 -9.39 -8.04
C LEU A 236 1.91 -10.24 -8.71
N VAL A 237 1.59 -10.89 -9.83
CA VAL A 237 2.46 -11.87 -10.48
C VAL A 237 3.31 -11.23 -11.56
N ALA A 238 4.61 -11.52 -11.52
CA ALA A 238 5.56 -11.13 -12.56
C ALA A 238 6.27 -12.34 -13.17
N PRO A 239 6.62 -12.26 -14.47
CA PRO A 239 7.42 -13.29 -15.14
C PRO A 239 8.85 -13.34 -14.58
N ASP A 240 9.63 -14.31 -15.03
CA ASP A 240 11.06 -14.46 -14.66
C ASP A 240 11.26 -14.56 -13.14
N ASP A 241 10.52 -15.49 -12.52
CA ASP A 241 10.50 -15.71 -11.07
C ASP A 241 10.22 -14.42 -10.26
N GLY A 242 9.27 -13.61 -10.74
CA GLY A 242 8.87 -12.37 -10.10
C GLY A 242 9.80 -11.17 -10.39
N LEU A 243 10.85 -11.34 -11.20
CA LEU A 243 11.84 -10.29 -11.47
C LEU A 243 11.62 -9.56 -12.80
N GLY A 244 10.77 -10.07 -13.70
CA GLY A 244 10.67 -9.57 -15.07
C GLY A 244 10.32 -8.09 -15.15
N MET A 245 9.29 -7.67 -14.40
CA MET A 245 8.86 -6.27 -14.33
C MET A 245 9.96 -5.38 -13.73
N VAL A 246 10.49 -5.77 -12.57
CA VAL A 246 11.57 -5.02 -11.88
C VAL A 246 12.79 -4.84 -12.79
N LYS A 247 13.23 -5.90 -13.50
CA LYS A 247 14.37 -5.84 -14.42
C LYS A 247 14.12 -4.89 -15.60
N GLN A 248 12.92 -4.92 -16.15
CA GLN A 248 12.54 -4.03 -17.26
C GLN A 248 12.49 -2.58 -16.80
N ILE A 249 11.89 -2.31 -15.63
CA ILE A 249 11.85 -0.96 -15.05
C ILE A 249 13.27 -0.40 -14.90
N ILE A 250 14.18 -1.16 -14.31
CA ILE A 250 15.58 -0.75 -14.10
C ILE A 250 16.31 -0.49 -15.42
N ALA A 251 16.03 -1.29 -16.45
CA ALA A 251 16.66 -1.12 -17.76
C ALA A 251 16.20 0.17 -18.46
N ASP A 252 14.90 0.46 -18.39
CA ASP A 252 14.27 1.52 -19.18
C ASP A 252 14.26 2.88 -18.47
N SER A 253 14.22 2.90 -17.13
CA SER A 253 14.09 4.10 -16.30
C SER A 253 15.14 5.16 -16.58
N SER A 254 16.38 4.77 -16.92
CA SER A 254 17.47 5.70 -17.20
C SER A 254 17.19 6.65 -18.38
N MET A 255 16.30 6.28 -19.30
CA MET A 255 15.87 7.12 -20.43
C MET A 255 14.91 8.23 -20.00
N PHE A 256 14.21 8.05 -18.88
CA PHE A 256 13.17 8.94 -18.37
C PHE A 256 13.62 9.74 -17.15
N LEU A 257 14.80 9.47 -16.60
CA LEU A 257 15.37 10.29 -15.53
C LEU A 257 15.97 11.58 -16.08
N ASP A 258 15.65 12.70 -15.42
CA ASP A 258 16.26 13.99 -15.73
C ASP A 258 17.75 13.95 -15.37
N LYS A 259 18.58 14.17 -16.38
CA LYS A 259 20.04 14.15 -16.26
C LYS A 259 20.59 15.39 -15.55
N ASN A 260 19.78 16.45 -15.46
CA ASN A 260 20.12 17.69 -14.78
C ASN A 260 19.51 17.78 -13.38
N SER A 261 18.80 16.74 -12.93
CA SER A 261 18.22 16.72 -11.60
C SER A 261 19.30 16.81 -10.52
N GLU A 262 19.13 17.76 -9.61
CA GLU A 262 20.05 17.97 -8.49
C GLU A 262 19.77 17.01 -7.32
N ILE A 263 18.69 16.22 -7.36
CA ILE A 263 18.25 15.31 -6.28
C ILE A 263 19.38 14.38 -5.81
N ALA A 264 20.14 13.82 -6.75
CA ALA A 264 21.25 12.92 -6.43
C ALA A 264 22.44 13.64 -5.76
N SER A 265 22.61 14.96 -5.96
CA SER A 265 23.63 15.76 -5.24
C SER A 265 23.30 15.93 -3.75
N TYR A 266 22.02 15.81 -3.39
CA TYR A 266 21.54 15.78 -2.00
C TYR A 266 21.52 14.36 -1.40
N GLY A 267 22.05 13.37 -2.11
CA GLY A 267 22.10 12.00 -1.62
C GLY A 267 20.77 11.26 -1.70
N ILE A 268 19.80 11.75 -2.48
CA ILE A 268 18.50 11.08 -2.67
C ILE A 268 18.55 10.24 -3.96
N PRO A 269 18.12 8.97 -3.93
CA PRO A 269 18.12 8.12 -5.11
C PRO A 269 17.06 8.55 -6.13
N GLN A 270 17.37 8.38 -7.41
CA GLN A 270 16.47 8.77 -8.51
C GLN A 270 15.55 7.61 -8.94
N LEU A 271 15.92 6.36 -8.64
CA LEU A 271 15.07 5.20 -8.87
C LEU A 271 14.88 4.45 -7.56
N ILE A 272 13.63 4.23 -7.18
CA ILE A 272 13.21 3.56 -5.94
C ILE A 272 12.17 2.50 -6.32
N ILE A 273 12.45 1.23 -6.08
CA ILE A 273 11.56 0.12 -6.45
C ILE A 273 11.32 -0.76 -5.24
N GLU A 274 10.06 -1.00 -4.89
CA GLU A 274 9.68 -2.03 -3.91
C GLU A 274 9.89 -3.43 -4.51
N ILE A 275 10.43 -4.34 -3.71
CA ILE A 275 10.83 -5.68 -4.13
C ILE A 275 10.41 -6.74 -3.11
N GLY A 276 10.34 -7.99 -3.56
CA GLY A 276 10.18 -9.14 -2.68
C GLY A 276 11.39 -9.38 -1.78
N HIS A 277 11.14 -9.87 -0.57
CA HIS A 277 12.16 -10.05 0.48
C HIS A 277 13.32 -11.00 0.16
N THR A 278 13.23 -11.79 -0.91
CA THR A 278 14.26 -12.71 -1.41
C THR A 278 14.98 -12.18 -2.64
N GLN A 279 14.55 -11.05 -3.20
CA GLN A 279 14.98 -10.57 -4.51
C GLN A 279 16.17 -9.62 -4.46
N GLY A 280 16.53 -9.10 -3.29
CA GLY A 280 17.49 -7.99 -3.11
C GLY A 280 18.79 -8.16 -3.90
N GLU A 281 19.46 -9.30 -3.77
CA GLU A 281 20.74 -9.54 -4.43
C GLU A 281 20.62 -9.65 -5.97
N SER A 282 19.53 -10.22 -6.48
CA SER A 282 19.26 -10.27 -7.93
C SER A 282 18.90 -8.92 -8.51
N VAL A 283 18.12 -8.12 -7.77
CA VAL A 283 17.75 -6.76 -8.16
C VAL A 283 18.97 -5.84 -8.13
N LYS A 284 19.81 -5.94 -7.09
CA LYS A 284 21.06 -5.19 -7.00
C LYS A 284 21.97 -5.40 -8.21
N ARG A 285 22.13 -6.64 -8.67
CA ARG A 285 22.87 -6.95 -9.90
C ARG A 285 22.25 -6.32 -11.15
N SER A 286 20.92 -6.25 -11.20
CA SER A 286 20.20 -5.64 -12.33
C SER A 286 20.46 -4.13 -12.39
N PHE A 287 20.40 -3.44 -11.25
CA PHE A 287 20.79 -2.03 -11.14
C PHE A 287 22.25 -1.80 -11.59
N GLN A 288 23.19 -2.60 -11.09
CA GLN A 288 24.61 -2.50 -11.45
C GLN A 288 24.82 -2.71 -12.95
N LYS A 289 24.13 -3.68 -13.56
CA LYS A 289 24.19 -3.96 -15.01
C LYS A 289 23.61 -2.82 -15.85
N ALA A 290 22.54 -2.18 -15.37
CA ALA A 290 21.96 -0.98 -15.99
C ALA A 290 22.80 0.29 -15.73
N GLY A 291 23.85 0.18 -14.93
CA GLY A 291 24.82 1.25 -14.70
C GLY A 291 24.50 2.15 -13.51
N TYR A 292 23.46 1.90 -12.73
CA TYR A 292 23.17 2.70 -11.53
C TYR A 292 24.33 2.64 -10.52
N LYS A 293 24.55 3.75 -9.81
CA LYS A 293 25.54 3.90 -8.73
C LYS A 293 24.87 3.85 -7.36
N ASN A 294 25.70 3.64 -6.34
CA ASN A 294 25.32 3.56 -4.92
C ASN A 294 24.04 2.73 -4.71
N VAL A 295 24.04 1.54 -5.31
CA VAL A 295 22.88 0.65 -5.28
C VAL A 295 22.76 0.04 -3.89
N GLU A 296 21.65 0.34 -3.21
CA GLU A 296 21.36 -0.12 -1.87
C GLU A 296 20.08 -0.95 -1.85
N ILE A 297 20.08 -1.98 -1.01
CA ILE A 297 18.88 -2.74 -0.67
C ILE A 297 18.51 -2.34 0.76
N LYS A 298 17.40 -1.62 0.90
CA LYS A 298 16.85 -1.20 2.19
C LYS A 298 15.90 -2.28 2.70
N LYS A 299 15.94 -2.46 4.01
CA LYS A 299 15.14 -3.45 4.74
C LYS A 299 13.96 -2.77 5.42
N ASP A 300 12.86 -3.49 5.58
CA ASP A 300 11.74 -3.07 6.45
C ASP A 300 12.09 -3.21 7.93
N GLU A 301 11.21 -2.75 8.83
CA GLU A 301 11.38 -2.84 10.28
C GLU A 301 11.60 -4.28 10.80
N TYR A 302 11.23 -5.30 10.01
CA TYR A 302 11.42 -6.71 10.33
C TYR A 302 12.73 -7.29 9.77
N GLY A 303 13.58 -6.46 9.17
CA GLY A 303 14.88 -6.86 8.63
C GLY A 303 14.81 -7.61 7.29
N LYS A 304 13.65 -7.63 6.64
CA LYS A 304 13.47 -8.23 5.31
C LYS A 304 13.80 -7.21 4.23
N ASP A 305 14.41 -7.65 3.14
CA ASP A 305 14.64 -6.78 2.00
C ASP A 305 13.30 -6.25 1.50
N ARG A 306 13.23 -4.95 1.19
CA ARG A 306 11.96 -4.33 0.80
C ARG A 306 12.10 -3.39 -0.39
N ILE A 307 13.22 -2.69 -0.50
CA ILE A 307 13.38 -1.65 -1.53
C ILE A 307 14.77 -1.75 -2.11
N ALA A 308 14.86 -1.63 -3.43
CA ALA A 308 16.11 -1.36 -4.11
C ALA A 308 16.13 0.10 -4.57
N VAL A 309 17.23 0.79 -4.30
CA VAL A 309 17.44 2.18 -4.71
C VAL A 309 18.70 2.33 -5.56
N GLY A 310 18.70 3.29 -6.48
CA GLY A 310 19.85 3.58 -7.32
C GLY A 310 19.94 5.04 -7.77
N TYR A 311 21.17 5.47 -8.02
CA TYR A 311 21.52 6.81 -8.48
C TYR A 311 21.93 6.75 -9.94
N SER A 312 21.40 7.63 -10.79
CA SER A 312 21.78 7.62 -12.20
C SER A 312 23.22 8.10 -12.38
N ASN A 313 23.89 7.62 -13.43
CA ASN A 313 25.30 7.93 -13.74
C ASN A 313 25.60 9.40 -14.05
N ASN A 314 24.59 10.26 -14.20
CA ASN A 314 24.79 11.59 -14.76
C ASN A 314 25.23 12.63 -13.71
N VAL A 315 25.32 12.25 -12.43
CA VAL A 315 25.90 13.10 -11.41
C VAL A 315 27.36 12.73 -11.24
N GLU A 316 28.26 13.53 -11.84
CA GLU A 316 29.63 13.61 -11.35
C GLU A 316 29.54 13.97 -9.86
N GLN A 317 29.73 12.98 -8.99
CA GLN A 317 29.91 13.26 -7.59
C GLN A 317 31.11 14.18 -7.48
N ALA A 318 30.88 15.41 -7.03
CA ALA A 318 31.95 16.25 -6.49
C ALA A 318 32.54 15.46 -5.32
N GLU A 319 33.62 14.74 -5.58
CA GLU A 319 34.42 14.10 -4.54
C GLU A 319 34.83 15.21 -3.58
N ALA A 320 34.33 15.13 -2.35
CA ALA A 320 34.77 15.98 -1.26
C ALA A 320 36.25 15.68 -0.98
N THR A 321 37.13 16.55 -1.48
CA THR A 321 38.51 16.72 -1.00
C THR A 321 38.54 17.31 0.40
#